data_AF-A0A938RLI7-F1
#
_entry.id   AF-A0A938RLI7-F1
#
_cell.length_a   1.000
_cell.length_b   1.000
_cell.length_c   1.000
_cell.angle_alpha   90.00
_cell.angle_beta   90.00
_cell.angle_gamma   90.00
#
_symmetry.space_group_name_H-M   'P 1'
#
loop_
_entity.id
_entity.type
_entity.pdbx_description
1 polymer ?
#
loop_
_entity_poly.entity_id
_entity_poly.type
_entity_poly.pdbx_seq_one_letter_code
_entity_poly.pdbx_strand_id
1 'polypeptide(L)'
;MMKQYIRHGAIALALLVIALAPSPGMSAQQSRFMVLIDPAHGGEETGVVSDKLREKDFTMNLALLIRQEAQQKGNFDVQLTRSEDRTV
;
A
#
# COMPACT_ATOMS: atom_id res chain seq x y z
N MET A 1 -15.16 -42.79 36.94
CA MET A 1 -13.72 -42.68 36.63
C MET A 1 -13.40 -42.67 35.13
N MET A 2 -13.81 -43.68 34.33
CA MET A 2 -13.46 -43.76 32.88
C MET A 2 -13.90 -42.54 32.03
N LYS A 3 -15.04 -41.92 32.35
CA LYS A 3 -15.61 -40.78 31.62
C LYS A 3 -14.78 -39.48 31.73
N GLN A 4 -14.00 -39.32 32.81
CA GLN A 4 -13.10 -38.18 33.00
C GLN A 4 -11.86 -38.29 32.11
N TYR A 5 -11.27 -39.49 32.00
CA TYR A 5 -10.12 -39.74 31.14
C TYR A 5 -10.42 -39.46 29.66
N ILE A 6 -11.60 -39.88 29.18
CA ILE A 6 -12.03 -39.61 27.80
C ILE A 6 -12.25 -38.10 27.57
N ARG A 7 -12.81 -37.38 28.56
CA ARG A 7 -12.96 -35.91 28.49
C ARG A 7 -11.61 -35.19 28.44
N HIS A 8 -10.65 -35.58 29.27
CA HIS A 8 -9.32 -34.98 29.28
C HIS A 8 -8.54 -35.29 28.00
N GLY A 9 -8.66 -36.51 27.46
CA GLY A 9 -8.09 -36.88 26.17
C GLY A 9 -8.68 -36.09 25.00
N ALA A 10 -10.00 -35.90 24.99
CA ALA A 10 -10.68 -35.09 23.98
C ALA A 10 -10.27 -33.60 24.06
N ILE A 11 -10.12 -33.05 25.26
CA ILE A 11 -9.64 -31.67 25.46
C ILE A 11 -8.19 -31.53 25.00
N ALA A 12 -7.32 -32.47 25.36
CA ALA A 12 -5.91 -32.45 24.95
C ALA A 12 -5.78 -32.54 23.42
N LEU A 13 -6.59 -33.39 22.77
CA LEU A 13 -6.61 -33.52 21.32
C LEU A 13 -7.14 -32.24 20.64
N ALA A 14 -8.19 -31.62 21.18
CA ALA A 14 -8.71 -30.36 20.67
C ALA A 14 -7.69 -29.22 20.78
N LEU A 15 -6.99 -29.12 21.92
CA LEU A 15 -5.92 -28.14 22.10
C LEU A 15 -4.74 -28.38 21.14
N LEU A 16 -4.38 -29.65 20.92
CA LEU A 16 -3.33 -30.03 19.96
C LEU A 16 -3.71 -29.65 18.53
N VAL A 17 -4.97 -29.90 18.12
CA VAL A 17 -5.48 -29.53 16.79
C VAL A 17 -5.50 -28.01 16.61
N ILE A 18 -5.90 -27.24 17.62
CA ILE A 18 -5.86 -25.77 17.58
C ILE A 18 -4.42 -25.26 17.48
N ALA A 19 -3.48 -25.87 18.21
CA ALA A 19 -2.07 -25.48 18.17
C ALA A 19 -1.38 -25.81 16.84
N LEU A 20 -1.82 -26.84 16.13
CA LEU A 20 -1.32 -27.26 14.82
C LEU A 20 -2.09 -26.64 13.65
N ALA A 21 -3.21 -25.97 13.90
CA ALA A 21 -3.96 -25.31 12.85
C ALA A 21 -3.10 -24.15 12.29
N PRO A 22 -2.94 -24.05 10.96
CA PRO A 22 -2.19 -22.96 10.36
C PRO A 22 -2.87 -21.63 10.71
N SER A 23 -2.15 -20.78 11.43
CA SER A 23 -2.63 -19.44 11.79
C SER A 23 -2.81 -18.59 10.53
N PRO A 24 -4.04 -18.18 10.16
CA PRO A 24 -4.24 -17.23 9.08
C PRO A 24 -3.81 -15.85 9.58
N GLY A 25 -2.53 -15.50 9.47
CA GLY A 25 -2.09 -14.20 9.98
C GLY A 25 -0.61 -13.86 9.93
N MET A 26 0.28 -14.79 9.59
CA MET A 26 1.72 -14.48 9.46
C MET A 26 2.17 -14.47 7.99
N SER A 27 1.38 -13.85 7.12
CA SER A 27 2.00 -13.16 5.99
C SER A 27 2.73 -11.97 6.60
N ALA A 28 4.07 -11.98 6.62
CA ALA A 28 4.83 -10.77 6.87
C ALA A 28 4.33 -9.73 5.86
N GLN A 29 3.52 -8.77 6.31
CA GLN A 29 3.06 -7.68 5.47
C GLN A 29 4.33 -7.03 4.94
N GLN A 30 4.67 -7.26 3.68
CA GLN A 30 5.84 -6.64 3.06
C GLN A 30 5.65 -5.14 3.23
N SER A 31 6.48 -4.53 4.07
CA SER A 31 6.42 -3.11 4.37
C SER A 31 6.64 -2.38 3.05
N ARG A 32 5.58 -1.80 2.49
CA ARG A 32 5.68 -0.97 1.30
C ARG A 32 6.42 0.31 1.67
N PHE A 33 7.38 0.71 0.85
CA PHE A 33 8.05 2.00 1.03
C PHE A 33 7.07 3.11 0.68
N MET A 34 6.81 4.00 1.63
CA MET A 34 5.98 5.18 1.39
C MET A 34 6.81 6.26 0.71
N VAL A 35 6.31 6.79 -0.39
CA VAL A 35 6.95 7.86 -1.17
C VAL A 35 5.93 8.95 -1.40
N LEU A 36 6.26 10.19 -1.04
CA LEU A 36 5.47 11.37 -1.38
C LEU A 36 6.14 12.09 -2.54
N ILE A 37 5.38 12.33 -3.61
CA ILE A 37 5.83 13.09 -4.78
C ILE A 37 5.06 14.40 -4.83
N ASP A 38 5.78 15.50 -5.04
CA ASP A 38 5.20 16.83 -5.19
C ASP A 38 5.33 17.29 -6.65
N PRO A 39 4.26 17.22 -7.47
CA PRO A 39 4.29 17.74 -8.83
C PRO A 39 4.28 19.27 -8.78
N ALA A 40 5.41 19.90 -9.12
CA ALA A 40 5.57 21.35 -9.00
C ALA A 40 4.47 22.15 -9.74
N HIS A 41 4.18 23.34 -9.22
CA HIS A 41 3.17 24.29 -9.71
C HIS A 41 1.74 23.71 -9.71
N GLY A 42 0.81 24.36 -10.40
CA GLY A 42 -0.60 23.94 -10.48
C GLY A 42 -1.55 25.13 -10.36
N GLY A 43 -2.76 24.98 -10.90
CA GLY A 43 -3.74 26.06 -10.92
C GLY A 43 -3.26 27.22 -11.78
N GLU A 44 -3.21 28.43 -11.20
CA GLU A 44 -2.78 29.65 -11.89
C GLU A 44 -1.26 29.70 -12.11
N GLU A 45 -0.48 29.06 -11.24
CA GLU A 45 0.97 28.95 -11.39
C GLU A 45 1.30 27.93 -12.48
N THR A 46 1.68 28.40 -13.67
CA THR A 46 2.01 27.52 -14.80
C THR A 46 3.44 26.97 -14.77
N GLY A 47 4.31 27.62 -14.01
CA GLY A 47 5.76 27.48 -14.11
C GLY A 47 6.29 27.95 -15.46
N VAL A 48 7.44 27.40 -15.88
CA VAL A 48 8.04 27.69 -17.18
C VAL A 48 7.12 27.23 -18.32
N VAL A 49 6.96 28.10 -19.31
CA VAL A 49 6.20 27.81 -20.52
C VAL A 49 7.15 27.83 -21.73
N SER A 50 7.16 26.75 -22.50
CA SER A 50 7.88 26.64 -23.76
C SER A 50 6.95 26.06 -24.82
N ASP A 51 6.69 26.83 -25.87
CA ASP A 51 5.68 26.54 -26.90
C ASP A 51 4.31 26.19 -26.30
N LYS A 52 3.93 24.90 -26.34
CA LYS A 52 2.67 24.37 -25.82
C LYS A 52 2.85 23.56 -24.53
N LEU A 53 4.08 23.47 -24.02
CA LEU A 53 4.39 22.75 -22.80
C LEU A 53 4.39 23.73 -21.62
N ARG A 54 3.59 23.44 -20.61
CA ARG A 54 3.58 24.14 -19.32
C ARG A 54 4.20 23.22 -18.28
N GLU A 55 5.12 23.73 -17.48
CA GLU A 55 5.82 22.96 -16.45
C GLU A 55 4.84 22.22 -15.54
N LYS A 56 3.75 22.88 -15.11
CA LYS A 56 2.71 22.27 -14.26
C LYS A 56 2.07 21.00 -14.84
N ASP A 57 1.95 20.92 -16.17
CA ASP A 57 1.36 19.77 -16.87
C ASP A 57 2.39 18.65 -16.99
N PHE A 58 3.63 19.01 -17.31
CA PHE A 58 4.74 18.07 -17.41
C PHE A 58 4.99 17.36 -16.08
N THR A 59 5.10 18.11 -14.99
CA THR A 59 5.38 17.58 -13.65
C THR A 59 4.24 16.69 -13.15
N MET A 60 2.98 17.09 -13.38
CA MET A 60 1.80 16.28 -13.06
C MET A 60 1.80 14.95 -13.83
N ASN A 61 1.98 15.00 -15.15
CA ASN A 61 1.98 13.79 -15.97
C ASN A 61 3.11 12.83 -15.58
N LEU A 62 4.30 13.36 -15.28
CA LEU A 62 5.43 12.55 -14.80
C LEU A 62 5.13 11.89 -13.46
N ALA A 63 4.56 12.63 -12.50
CA ALA A 63 4.21 12.08 -11.18
C ALA A 63 3.14 10.97 -11.26
N LEU A 64 2.13 11.15 -12.13
CA LEU A 64 1.10 10.14 -12.37
C LEU A 64 1.70 8.86 -12.98
N LEU A 65 2.62 9.01 -13.95
CA LEU A 65 3.33 7.88 -14.55
C LEU A 65 4.18 7.14 -13.50
N ILE A 66 4.92 7.86 -12.64
CA ILE A 66 5.70 7.24 -11.56
C ILE A 66 4.79 6.46 -10.61
N ARG A 67 3.64 7.01 -10.20
CA ARG A 67 2.68 6.29 -9.35
C ARG A 67 2.16 5.03 -10.03
N GLN A 68 1.83 5.09 -11.32
CA GLN A 68 1.35 3.94 -12.08
C GLN A 68 2.41 2.83 -12.17
N GLU A 69 3.66 3.18 -12.46
CA GLU A 69 4.78 2.22 -12.49
C GLU A 69 5.05 1.62 -11.10
N ALA A 70 5.00 2.44 -10.05
CA ALA A 70 5.17 1.99 -8.67
C ALA A 70 4.08 0.98 -8.24
N GLN A 71 2.83 1.19 -8.65
CA GLN A 71 1.73 0.26 -8.41
C GLN A 71 1.97 -1.11 -9.06
N GLN A 72 2.62 -1.16 -10.22
CA GLN A 72 2.97 -2.42 -10.88
C GLN A 72 4.11 -3.18 -10.16
N LYS A 73 5.02 -2.48 -9.47
CA LYS A 73 6.14 -3.10 -8.73
C LYS A 73 5.73 -3.63 -7.35
N GLY A 74 4.66 -3.10 -6.76
CA GLY A 74 4.02 -3.63 -5.54
C GLY A 74 4.76 -3.37 -4.22
N ASN A 75 6.00 -2.86 -4.26
CA ASN A 75 6.82 -2.56 -3.08
C ASN A 75 6.77 -1.08 -2.65
N PHE A 76 6.07 -0.23 -3.38
CA PHE A 76 5.94 1.21 -3.10
C PHE A 76 4.48 1.61 -2.88
N ASP A 77 4.26 2.53 -1.94
CA ASP A 77 3.01 3.27 -1.76
C ASP A 77 3.29 4.74 -2.10
N VAL A 78 2.89 5.16 -3.30
CA VAL A 78 3.17 6.49 -3.83
C VAL A 78 1.95 7.40 -3.65
N GLN A 79 2.13 8.45 -2.85
CA GLN A 79 1.16 9.53 -2.63
C GLN A 79 1.61 10.79 -3.36
N LEU A 80 0.66 11.63 -3.79
CA LEU A 80 0.95 12.89 -4.46
C LEU A 80 0.33 14.04 -3.65
N THR A 81 1.02 15.18 -3.57
CA THR A 81 0.48 16.43 -2.97
C THR A 81 -0.74 16.94 -3.74
N ARG A 82 -0.77 16.74 -5.06
CA ARG A 82 -1.92 16.93 -5.95
C ARG A 82 -1.97 15.84 -7.02
N SER A 83 -3.17 15.51 -7.48
CA SER A 83 -3.40 14.56 -8.58
C SER A 83 -4.20 15.15 -9.74
N GLU A 84 -4.40 16.46 -9.74
CA GLU A 84 -5.14 17.24 -10.72
C GLU A 84 -4.55 18.66 -10.82
N ASP A 85 -4.97 19.43 -11.81
CA ASP A 85 -4.54 20.82 -11.96
C ASP A 85 -5.26 21.71 -10.95
N ARG A 86 -4.57 22.01 -9.85
CA ARG A 86 -5.04 22.91 -8.79
C ARG A 86 -3.87 23.53 -8.05
N THR A 87 -4.12 24.66 -7.40
CA THR A 87 -3.21 25.23 -6.41
C THR A 87 -3.18 24.35 -5.16
N VAL A 88 -2.00 24.20 -4.56
CA VAL A 88 -1.76 23.40 -3.35
C VAL A 88 -1.12 24.26 -2.27
#